data_AF-K2FTR6-F1
#
_entry.id   AF-K2FTR6-F1
#
_cell.length_a   1.000
_cell.length_b   1.000
_cell.length_c   1.000
_cell.angle_alpha   90.00
_cell.angle_beta   90.00
_cell.angle_gamma   90.00
#
_symmetry.space_group_name_H-M   'P 1'
#
loop_
_entity.id
_entity.type
_entity.pdbx_description
1 polymer ?
#
loop_
_entity_poly.entity_id
_entity_poly.type
_entity_poly.pdbx_seq_one_letter_code
_entity_poly.pdbx_strand_id
1 'polypeptide(L)'
;MNPTNKKAFTIIELLIVITIIAILTMLTFVPYNFYSNVWKVRISKEIINQMVNEASLNANSVEDKTTKKNLNLWIKLKEGSGTIDIVSYPYDFTGSLFDEWELFKQVNLEDWVNVNKISFSWSAQDEALIFFKAPDWEMTIYKNSSETWSQIDMIIGYKNAISWVLSKEVNIK
;
A
#
# COMPACT_ATOMS: atom_id res chain seq x y z
N MET A 1 -65.34 11.20 -16.05
CA MET A 1 -64.03 10.89 -15.42
C MET A 1 -63.83 9.38 -15.48
N ASN A 2 -62.87 8.91 -16.28
CA ASN A 2 -62.57 7.48 -16.36
C ASN A 2 -61.93 7.01 -15.05
N PRO A 3 -62.45 5.96 -14.38
CA PRO A 3 -61.79 5.40 -13.22
C PRO A 3 -60.47 4.79 -13.69
N THR A 4 -59.36 5.37 -13.26
CA THR A 4 -58.04 4.79 -13.47
C THR A 4 -58.01 3.46 -12.73
N ASN A 5 -57.94 2.38 -13.50
CA ASN A 5 -57.95 1.01 -13.04
C ASN A 5 -56.63 0.71 -12.32
N LYS A 6 -56.49 1.20 -11.08
CA LYS A 6 -55.30 0.99 -10.24
C LYS A 6 -55.37 -0.43 -9.69
N LYS A 7 -54.80 -1.39 -10.42
CA LYS A 7 -54.54 -2.74 -9.89
C LYS A 7 -53.51 -2.60 -8.76
N ALA A 8 -53.97 -2.81 -7.53
CA ALA A 8 -53.09 -2.91 -6.37
C ALA A 8 -52.33 -4.24 -6.42
N PHE A 9 -51.03 -4.20 -6.10
CA PHE A 9 -50.22 -5.41 -5.95
C PHE A 9 -50.79 -6.29 -4.84
N THR A 10 -50.89 -7.58 -5.09
CA THR A 10 -51.27 -8.54 -4.04
C THR A 10 -50.12 -8.73 -3.06
N ILE A 11 -50.44 -9.07 -1.81
CA ILE A 11 -49.44 -9.33 -0.76
C ILE A 11 -48.49 -10.45 -1.19
N ILE A 12 -49.00 -11.47 -1.87
CA ILE A 12 -48.18 -12.59 -2.34
C ILE A 12 -47.21 -12.17 -3.45
N GLU A 13 -47.65 -11.32 -4.39
CA GLU A 13 -46.76 -10.78 -5.44
C GLU A 13 -45.64 -9.94 -4.82
N LEU A 14 -45.94 -9.16 -3.78
CA LEU A 14 -44.92 -8.38 -3.06
C LEU A 14 -43.90 -9.29 -2.35
N LEU A 15 -44.35 -10.36 -1.70
CA LEU A 15 -43.47 -11.33 -1.03
C LEU A 15 -42.53 -12.03 -2.02
N ILE A 16 -43.05 -12.41 -3.19
CA ILE A 16 -42.25 -13.01 -4.26
C ILE A 16 -41.17 -12.04 -4.73
N VAL A 17 -41.53 -10.77 -4.98
CA VAL A 17 -40.57 -9.74 -5.41
C VAL A 17 -39.46 -9.52 -4.39
N ILE A 18 -39.80 -9.36 -3.10
CA ILE A 18 -38.80 -9.18 -2.03
C ILE A 18 -37.86 -10.38 -1.96
N THR A 19 -38.41 -11.59 -2.09
CA THR A 19 -37.62 -12.83 -2.06
C THR A 19 -36.62 -12.89 -3.23
N ILE A 20 -37.07 -12.55 -4.45
CA ILE A 20 -36.21 -12.52 -5.63
C ILE A 20 -35.12 -11.45 -5.46
N ILE A 21 -35.45 -10.26 -4.97
CA ILE A 21 -34.47 -9.19 -4.71
C ILE A 21 -33.42 -9.64 -3.69
N ALA A 22 -33.83 -10.30 -2.61
CA ALA A 22 -32.91 -10.79 -1.59
C ALA A 22 -31.90 -11.79 -2.19
N ILE A 23 -32.38 -12.74 -3.00
CA ILE A 23 -31.52 -13.73 -3.68
C ILE A 23 -30.54 -13.02 -4.63
N LEU A 24 -31.03 -12.10 -5.47
CA LEU A 24 -30.19 -11.35 -6.42
C LEU A 24 -29.12 -10.51 -5.71
N THR A 25 -29.47 -9.91 -4.56
CA THR A 25 -28.53 -9.10 -3.79
C THR A 25 -27.40 -9.94 -3.21
N MET A 26 -27.70 -11.14 -2.70
CA MET A 26 -26.67 -12.06 -2.20
C MET A 26 -25.73 -12.53 -3.33
N LEU A 27 -26.28 -12.85 -4.50
CA LEU A 27 -25.51 -13.32 -5.65
C LEU A 27 -24.55 -12.24 -6.21
N THR A 28 -24.93 -10.97 -6.12
CA THR A 28 -24.10 -9.85 -6.61
C THR A 28 -23.07 -9.40 -5.58
N PHE A 29 -23.37 -9.53 -4.27
CA PHE A 29 -22.49 -9.08 -3.20
C PHE A 29 -21.15 -9.83 -3.14
N VAL A 30 -21.16 -11.15 -3.32
CA VAL A 30 -19.94 -11.98 -3.25
C VAL A 30 -18.93 -11.62 -4.35
N PRO A 31 -19.27 -11.63 -5.65
CA PRO A 31 -18.32 -11.26 -6.70
C PRO A 31 -17.90 -9.79 -6.59
N TYR A 32 -18.80 -8.89 -6.19
CA TYR A 32 -18.47 -7.48 -6.00
C TYR A 32 -17.34 -7.29 -4.98
N ASN A 33 -17.46 -7.90 -3.78
CA ASN A 33 -16.41 -7.80 -2.75
C ASN A 33 -15.10 -8.41 -3.22
N PHE A 34 -15.16 -9.54 -3.94
CA PHE A 34 -13.96 -10.15 -4.49
C PHE A 34 -13.22 -9.20 -5.45
N TYR A 35 -13.93 -8.62 -6.42
CA TYR A 35 -13.32 -7.67 -7.36
C TYR A 35 -12.83 -6.40 -6.68
N SER A 36 -13.58 -5.89 -5.69
CA SER A 36 -13.16 -4.75 -4.89
C SER A 36 -11.84 -5.03 -4.17
N ASN A 37 -11.71 -6.20 -3.53
CA ASN A 37 -10.49 -6.57 -2.82
C ASN A 37 -9.28 -6.74 -3.74
N VAL A 38 -9.47 -7.32 -4.94
CA VAL A 38 -8.41 -7.41 -5.97
C VAL A 38 -7.95 -6.02 -6.41
N TRP A 39 -8.89 -5.08 -6.56
CA TRP A 39 -8.59 -3.71 -6.96
C TRP A 39 -7.84 -2.95 -5.87
N LYS A 40 -8.22 -3.11 -4.60
CA LYS A 40 -7.51 -2.54 -3.44
C LYS A 40 -6.03 -2.93 -3.41
N VAL A 41 -5.73 -4.21 -3.64
CA VAL A 41 -4.34 -4.69 -3.71
C VAL A 41 -3.58 -4.08 -4.88
N ARG A 42 -4.24 -3.91 -6.04
CA ARG A 42 -3.64 -3.27 -7.22
C ARG A 42 -3.29 -1.81 -6.95
N ILE A 43 -4.20 -1.05 -6.33
CA ILE A 43 -3.95 0.34 -5.97
C ILE A 43 -2.86 0.45 -4.94
N SER A 44 -2.88 -0.40 -3.92
CA SER A 44 -1.84 -0.41 -2.88
C SER A 44 -0.46 -0.62 -3.48
N LYS A 45 -0.32 -1.51 -4.48
CA LYS A 45 0.92 -1.65 -5.27
C LYS A 45 1.32 -0.35 -5.96
N GLU A 46 0.37 0.33 -6.59
CA GLU A 46 0.64 1.58 -7.29
C GLU A 46 1.04 2.70 -6.31
N ILE A 47 0.41 2.75 -5.12
CA ILE A 47 0.79 3.65 -4.03
C ILE A 47 2.26 3.42 -3.64
N ILE A 48 2.70 2.17 -3.46
CA ILE A 48 4.12 1.88 -3.14
C ILE A 48 5.04 2.43 -4.24
N ASN A 49 4.74 2.13 -5.51
CA ASN A 49 5.58 2.59 -6.63
C ASN A 49 5.64 4.13 -6.68
N GLN A 50 4.52 4.80 -6.48
CA GLN A 50 4.46 6.26 -6.44
C GLN A 50 5.27 6.81 -5.27
N MET A 51 5.19 6.19 -4.10
CA MET A 51 5.98 6.60 -2.95
C MET A 51 7.49 6.48 -3.16
N VAL A 52 7.96 5.39 -3.79
CA VAL A 52 9.37 5.21 -4.16
C VAL A 52 9.84 6.36 -5.05
N ASN A 53 9.05 6.71 -6.05
CA ASN A 53 9.36 7.82 -6.95
C ASN A 53 9.29 9.18 -6.24
N GLU A 54 8.26 9.41 -5.42
CA GLU A 54 8.11 10.64 -4.63
C GLU A 54 9.26 10.82 -3.65
N ALA A 55 9.71 9.76 -2.96
CA ALA A 55 10.85 9.84 -2.06
C ALA A 55 12.13 10.21 -2.82
N SER A 56 12.38 9.62 -3.98
CA SER A 56 13.52 10.00 -4.81
C SER A 56 13.48 11.48 -5.22
N LEU A 57 12.30 12.00 -5.61
CA LEU A 57 12.14 13.40 -6.01
C LEU A 57 12.25 14.37 -4.81
N ASN A 58 11.67 13.99 -3.68
CA ASN A 58 11.68 14.80 -2.45
C ASN A 58 13.07 14.87 -1.82
N ALA A 59 13.87 13.80 -1.89
CA ALA A 59 15.24 13.82 -1.41
C ALA A 59 16.10 14.89 -2.11
N ASN A 60 15.72 15.32 -3.32
CA ASN A 60 16.46 16.36 -4.04
C ASN A 60 15.86 17.77 -3.91
N SER A 61 14.59 17.89 -3.50
CA SER A 61 13.85 19.15 -3.54
C SER A 61 13.53 19.69 -2.15
N VAL A 62 13.58 18.84 -1.12
CA VAL A 62 13.29 19.24 0.25
C VAL A 62 14.58 19.53 0.98
N GLU A 63 14.75 20.79 1.34
CA GLU A 63 15.85 21.26 2.16
C GLU A 63 15.47 21.22 3.65
N ASP A 64 16.43 20.83 4.48
CA ASP A 64 16.37 21.07 5.91
C ASP A 64 16.34 22.58 6.17
N LYS A 65 15.39 23.01 7.02
CA LYS A 65 15.24 24.41 7.42
C LYS A 65 16.48 24.97 8.09
N THR A 66 17.23 24.11 8.79
CA THR A 66 18.39 24.49 9.60
C THR A 66 19.66 24.54 8.76
N THR A 67 19.96 23.46 8.03
CA THR A 67 21.22 23.34 7.28
C THR A 67 21.15 23.87 5.85
N LYS A 68 19.95 24.12 5.30
CA LYS A 68 19.74 24.49 3.88
C LYS A 68 20.31 23.47 2.89
N LYS A 69 20.52 22.25 3.35
CA LYS A 69 20.96 21.12 2.54
C LYS A 69 19.79 20.18 2.32
N ASN A 70 19.85 19.43 1.24
CA ASN A 70 18.83 18.44 0.89
C ASN A 70 18.74 17.33 1.95
N LEU A 71 17.52 16.84 2.21
CA LEU A 71 17.30 15.76 3.16
C LEU A 71 17.52 14.40 2.51
N ASN A 72 18.19 13.51 3.24
CA ASN A 72 18.19 12.10 2.88
C ASN A 72 16.84 11.49 3.31
N LEU A 73 16.25 10.64 2.46
CA LEU A 73 14.94 10.04 2.73
C LEU A 73 15.02 8.53 2.78
N TRP A 74 14.21 7.94 3.64
CA TRP A 74 14.08 6.50 3.76
C TRP A 74 12.64 6.10 3.63
N ILE A 75 12.42 4.96 2.99
CA ILE A 75 11.13 4.28 3.02
C ILE A 75 11.28 3.07 3.92
N LYS A 76 10.54 3.06 5.02
CA LYS A 76 10.43 1.93 5.93
C LYS A 76 9.25 1.05 5.52
N LEU A 77 9.57 -0.19 5.20
CA LEU A 77 8.61 -1.22 4.82
C LEU A 77 8.65 -2.31 5.89
N LYS A 78 7.48 -2.69 6.42
CA LYS A 78 7.37 -3.67 7.49
C LYS A 78 6.32 -4.72 7.16
N GLU A 79 6.68 -5.99 7.33
CA GLU A 79 5.75 -7.11 7.19
C GLU A 79 4.61 -7.01 8.22
N GLY A 80 3.39 -7.31 7.77
CA GLY A 80 2.15 -7.13 8.50
C GLY A 80 1.63 -5.69 8.54
N SER A 81 2.38 -4.71 8.03
CA SER A 81 1.96 -3.30 8.06
C SER A 81 1.01 -2.97 6.91
N GLY A 82 -0.07 -2.24 7.23
CA GLY A 82 -0.93 -1.55 6.27
C GLY A 82 -0.48 -0.11 6.00
N THR A 83 0.66 0.30 6.55
CA THR A 83 1.23 1.65 6.38
C THR A 83 2.67 1.56 5.91
N ILE A 84 3.09 2.60 5.19
CA ILE A 84 4.46 2.79 4.75
C ILE A 84 4.91 4.17 5.21
N ASP A 85 6.05 4.21 5.88
CA ASP A 85 6.58 5.41 6.49
C ASP A 85 7.76 5.91 5.66
N ILE A 86 7.70 7.18 5.28
CA ILE A 86 8.84 7.94 4.75
C ILE A 86 9.40 8.73 5.91
N VAL A 87 10.67 8.51 6.21
CA VAL A 87 11.39 9.24 7.27
C VAL A 87 12.55 10.02 6.66
N SER A 88 12.86 11.17 7.24
CA SER A 88 13.94 12.05 6.79
C SER A 88 15.10 12.06 7.78
N TYR A 89 16.30 12.22 7.23
CA TYR A 89 17.56 12.35 7.97
C TYR A 89 18.35 13.56 7.48
N PRO A 90 19.16 14.17 8.36
CA PRO A 90 20.06 15.25 7.98
C PRO A 90 21.02 14.85 6.84
N TYR A 91 21.44 15.84 6.05
CA TYR A 91 22.35 15.62 4.91
C TYR A 91 23.69 14.99 5.32
N ASP A 92 24.27 15.45 6.44
CA ASP A 92 25.59 15.03 6.93
C ASP A 92 25.52 13.74 7.79
N PHE A 93 24.48 12.93 7.63
CA PHE A 93 24.26 11.74 8.45
C PHE A 93 25.40 10.72 8.29
N THR A 94 26.14 10.53 9.38
CA THR A 94 27.25 9.56 9.53
C THR A 94 27.00 8.56 10.66
N GLY A 95 25.81 8.62 11.27
CA GLY A 95 25.44 7.87 12.47
C GLY A 95 24.91 6.46 12.20
N SER A 96 24.59 5.77 13.29
CA SER A 96 23.85 4.51 13.27
C SER A 96 22.45 4.78 12.72
N LEU A 97 22.09 3.99 11.71
CA LEU A 97 20.86 3.99 10.91
C LEU A 97 19.53 4.09 11.72
N PHE A 98 19.56 4.06 13.06
CA PHE A 98 18.39 3.92 13.93
C PHE A 98 18.16 5.04 14.95
N ASP A 99 19.08 6.01 15.10
CA ASP A 99 19.07 6.85 16.31
C ASP A 99 18.43 8.26 16.16
N GLU A 100 18.38 8.86 14.96
CA GLU A 100 17.76 10.18 14.76
C GLU A 100 17.01 10.28 13.43
N TRP A 101 15.70 10.09 13.46
CA TRP A 101 14.82 10.20 12.28
C TRP A 101 13.58 11.02 12.58
N GLU A 102 13.11 11.75 11.59
CA GLU A 102 11.83 12.45 11.64
C GLU A 102 10.85 11.83 10.64
N LEU A 103 9.60 11.60 11.06
CA LEU A 103 8.56 11.16 10.15
C LEU A 103 8.25 12.27 9.16
N PHE A 104 8.61 12.04 7.89
CA PHE A 104 8.35 12.99 6.81
C PHE A 104 6.93 12.84 6.26
N LYS A 105 6.52 11.59 5.99
CA LYS A 105 5.19 11.28 5.44
C LYS A 105 4.83 9.84 5.76
N GLN A 106 3.60 9.60 6.21
CA GLN A 106 3.04 8.26 6.33
C GLN A 106 1.95 8.09 5.29
N VAL A 107 1.94 6.93 4.62
CA VAL A 107 0.92 6.59 3.63
C VAL A 107 0.26 5.28 4.02
N ASN A 108 -1.06 5.30 4.03
CA ASN A 108 -1.87 4.11 4.30
C ASN A 108 -2.14 3.37 3.00
N LEU A 109 -2.03 2.05 3.04
CA LEU A 109 -2.55 1.17 2.01
C LEU A 109 -4.09 1.11 2.11
N GLU A 110 -4.71 0.54 1.08
CA GLU A 110 -6.16 0.34 1.07
C GLU A 110 -6.61 -0.58 2.21
N ASP A 111 -7.86 -0.43 2.67
CA ASP A 111 -8.36 -1.20 3.82
C ASP A 111 -8.11 -2.71 3.66
N TRP A 112 -7.58 -3.30 4.73
CA TRP A 112 -7.25 -4.72 4.82
C TRP A 112 -6.14 -5.17 3.86
N VAL A 113 -5.42 -4.25 3.24
CA VAL A 113 -4.24 -4.58 2.44
C VAL A 113 -2.99 -4.35 3.28
N ASN A 114 -2.14 -5.37 3.38
CA ASN A 114 -0.90 -5.31 4.14
C ASN A 114 0.27 -5.75 3.27
N VAL A 115 1.47 -5.34 3.69
CA VAL A 115 2.72 -5.95 3.26
C VAL A 115 2.81 -7.33 3.91
N ASN A 116 2.63 -8.40 3.14
CA ASN A 116 2.52 -9.75 3.69
C ASN A 116 3.82 -10.54 3.67
N LYS A 117 4.78 -10.13 2.84
CA LYS A 117 6.09 -10.75 2.79
C LYS A 117 7.10 -9.76 2.24
N ILE A 118 8.25 -9.68 2.88
CA ILE A 118 9.42 -8.99 2.36
C ILE A 118 10.51 -10.04 2.17
N SER A 119 11.10 -10.07 0.98
CA SER A 119 12.15 -11.03 0.66
C SER A 119 13.21 -10.45 -0.23
N PHE A 120 14.41 -10.99 -0.08
CA PHE A 120 15.51 -10.79 -1.01
C PHE A 120 16.07 -12.14 -1.39
N SER A 121 15.95 -12.49 -2.67
CA SER A 121 16.40 -13.78 -3.19
C SER A 121 15.79 -14.94 -2.37
N TRP A 122 16.57 -15.60 -1.51
CA TRP A 122 16.13 -16.74 -0.70
C TRP A 122 15.73 -16.39 0.74
N SER A 123 15.93 -15.14 1.19
CA SER A 123 15.79 -14.75 2.60
C SER A 123 14.54 -13.89 2.81
N ALA A 124 13.63 -14.33 3.68
CA ALA A 124 12.52 -13.51 4.18
C ALA A 124 13.01 -12.59 5.30
N GLN A 125 12.48 -11.37 5.39
CA GLN A 125 12.80 -10.41 6.45
C GLN A 125 11.52 -9.71 6.93
N ASP A 126 11.53 -9.24 8.17
CA ASP A 126 10.39 -8.54 8.75
C ASP A 126 10.34 -7.07 8.33
N GLU A 127 11.48 -6.47 7.98
CA GLU A 127 11.60 -5.07 7.60
C GLU A 127 12.55 -4.91 6.41
N ALA A 128 12.29 -3.90 5.58
CA ALA A 128 13.17 -3.43 4.51
C ALA A 128 13.25 -1.91 4.53
N LEU A 129 14.43 -1.39 4.22
CA LEU A 129 14.74 0.03 4.23
C LEU A 129 15.28 0.42 2.85
N ILE A 130 14.67 1.43 2.24
CA ILE A 130 15.13 1.99 0.97
C ILE A 130 15.64 3.39 1.25
N PHE A 131 16.93 3.60 1.06
CA PHE A 131 17.61 4.87 1.26
C PHE A 131 17.74 5.64 -0.04
N PHE A 132 17.40 6.92 -0.01
CA PHE A 132 17.65 7.87 -1.08
C PHE A 132 18.63 8.92 -0.58
N LYS A 133 19.85 8.89 -1.14
CA LYS A 133 20.90 9.84 -0.83
C LYS A 133 20.73 11.11 -1.66
N ALA A 134 20.71 12.25 -0.99
CA ALA A 134 20.73 13.55 -1.62
C ALA A 134 22.17 14.04 -1.83
N PRO A 135 22.47 14.82 -2.88
CA PRO A 135 21.60 15.20 -4.00
C PRO A 135 21.71 14.24 -5.19
N ASP A 136 22.40 13.11 -5.03
CA ASP A 136 22.88 12.27 -6.16
C ASP A 136 21.84 11.27 -6.70
N TRP A 137 20.66 11.17 -6.08
CA TRP A 137 19.59 10.21 -6.43
C TRP A 137 20.03 8.75 -6.28
N GLU A 138 21.11 8.51 -5.54
CA GLU A 138 21.60 7.17 -5.29
C GLU A 138 20.62 6.46 -4.35
N MET A 139 19.91 5.48 -4.91
CA MET A 139 19.09 4.57 -4.15
C MET A 139 19.96 3.43 -3.61
N THR A 140 19.94 3.23 -2.30
CA THR A 140 20.58 2.08 -1.66
C THR A 140 19.56 1.35 -0.82
N ILE A 141 19.45 0.04 -1.02
CA ILE A 141 18.52 -0.77 -0.24
C ILE A 141 19.31 -1.40 0.89
N TYR A 142 18.84 -1.26 2.12
CA TYR A 142 19.46 -1.83 3.31
C TYR A 142 18.62 -2.98 3.86
N LYS A 143 19.29 -4.10 4.14
CA LYS A 143 18.75 -5.21 4.92
C LYS A 143 18.82 -4.91 6.41
N ASN A 144 19.95 -4.36 6.83
CA ASN A 144 20.27 -3.99 8.20
C ASN A 144 21.34 -2.88 8.17
N SER A 145 21.92 -2.54 9.32
CA SER A 145 22.91 -1.47 9.41
C SER A 145 24.23 -1.71 8.64
N SER A 146 24.45 -2.92 8.12
CA SER A 146 25.76 -3.35 7.59
C SER A 146 25.67 -4.02 6.21
N GLU A 147 24.48 -4.43 5.77
CA GLU A 147 24.28 -5.18 4.52
C GLU A 147 23.29 -4.44 3.60
N THR A 148 23.66 -4.30 2.34
CA THR A 148 22.82 -3.72 1.29
C THR A 148 22.32 -4.79 0.31
N TRP A 149 21.22 -4.48 -0.36
CA TRP A 149 20.63 -5.29 -1.43
C TRP A 149 20.57 -4.51 -2.74
N SER A 150 20.52 -5.25 -3.85
CA SER A 150 20.33 -4.68 -5.18
C SER A 150 18.85 -4.56 -5.59
N GLN A 151 17.94 -5.21 -4.87
CA GLN A 151 16.50 -5.16 -5.10
C GLN A 151 15.73 -5.59 -3.84
N ILE A 152 14.43 -5.30 -3.77
CA ILE A 152 13.51 -5.91 -2.79
C ILE A 152 12.38 -6.57 -3.56
N ASP A 153 12.05 -7.81 -3.18
CA ASP A 153 10.84 -8.49 -3.60
C ASP A 153 9.83 -8.52 -2.46
N MET A 154 8.73 -7.80 -2.63
CA MET A 154 7.65 -7.70 -1.66
C MET A 154 6.36 -8.30 -2.21
N ILE A 155 5.59 -8.94 -1.33
CA ILE A 155 4.21 -9.33 -1.61
C ILE A 155 3.27 -8.46 -0.78
N ILE A 156 2.43 -7.69 -1.48
CA ILE A 156 1.28 -7.01 -0.88
C ILE A 156 0.06 -7.90 -1.06
N GLY A 157 -0.79 -8.03 -0.04
CA GLY A 157 -2.02 -8.79 -0.20
C GLY A 157 -3.16 -8.35 0.68
N TYR A 158 -4.36 -8.76 0.30
CA TYR A 158 -5.56 -8.57 1.10
C TYR A 158 -5.54 -9.55 2.29
N LYS A 159 -5.57 -9.02 3.50
CA LYS A 159 -5.32 -9.72 4.77
C LYS A 159 -3.97 -10.43 4.67
N ASN A 160 -3.92 -11.75 4.93
CA ASN A 160 -2.67 -12.52 4.93
C ASN A 160 -2.43 -13.26 3.59
N ALA A 161 -3.05 -12.81 2.49
CA ALA A 161 -2.90 -13.45 1.19
C ALA A 161 -1.47 -13.26 0.63
N ILE A 162 -0.72 -14.34 0.51
CA ILE A 162 0.66 -14.36 -0.02
C ILE A 162 0.76 -14.86 -1.46
N SER A 163 -0.35 -15.31 -2.05
CA SER A 163 -0.40 -15.79 -3.44
C SER A 163 -1.78 -15.53 -4.05
N TRP A 164 -1.91 -15.77 -5.35
CA TRP A 164 -3.15 -15.65 -6.11
C TRP A 164 -3.58 -14.20 -6.40
N VAL A 165 -4.80 -14.00 -6.92
CA VAL A 165 -5.25 -12.68 -7.41
C VAL A 165 -5.46 -11.62 -6.32
N LEU A 166 -5.53 -12.03 -5.05
CA LEU A 166 -5.61 -11.15 -3.87
C LEU A 166 -4.21 -10.76 -3.34
N SER A 167 -3.18 -11.01 -4.13
CA SER A 167 -1.80 -10.60 -3.82
C SER A 167 -1.14 -10.01 -5.07
N LYS A 168 -0.15 -9.13 -4.86
CA LYS A 168 0.69 -8.58 -5.91
C LYS A 168 2.13 -8.48 -5.44
N GLU A 169 3.02 -8.92 -6.32
CA GLU A 169 4.45 -8.72 -6.19
C GLU A 169 4.80 -7.28 -6.58
N VAL A 170 5.64 -6.68 -5.74
CA VAL A 170 6.28 -5.39 -5.93
C VAL A 170 7.78 -5.62 -5.88
N ASN A 171 8.44 -5.30 -6.98
CA ASN A 171 9.89 -5.41 -7.12
C ASN A 171 10.43 -3.98 -7.22
N ILE A 172 11.33 -3.64 -6.30
CA ILE A 172 11.99 -2.33 -6.25
C ILE A 172 13.47 -2.56 -6.56
N LYS A 173 14.01 -1.80 -7.51
CA LYS A 173 15.36 -1.91 -8.06
C LYS A 173 15.99 -0.54 -8.21
#